data_AF-A0A7T0DX29-F1
#
_entry.id   AF-A0A7T0DX29-F1
#
_cell.length_a   1.000
_cell.length_b   1.000
_cell.length_c   1.000
_cell.angle_alpha   90.00
_cell.angle_beta   90.00
_cell.angle_gamma   90.00
#
_symmetry.space_group_name_H-M   'P 1'
#
loop_
_entity.id
_entity.type
_entity.pdbx_description
1 polymer ?
#
loop_
_entity_poly.entity_id
_entity_poly.type
_entity_poly.pdbx_seq_one_letter_code
_entity_poly.pdbx_strand_id
1 'polypeptide(L)'
;MSSYPEIPLTGSVTTSVLVNVRQGSPSLQAPVAQKLAPGQTVTILAAVVGDSVEGNAHWYRISANTYIWAGACSAAPPPNITASPLENSIDLQRIPFVVDLYHSDEVTSFQQAKNAGLAAVIHKATTGASGRDDEYDNRRIDAQNVGLLWGAYHWGTAANITQQVDNFLNYARPDKNTLIALDFETTPGNQMTAQGVKDFCNAIYSELHRRPVIYGSNLLREKLGATRDPFYLDHRLWLAQYSAHPTLPVHWDSYWLWQYTDGPHGPAGCRSIPGIPGNSLGHLDCNYFPGTLQDLNTQWAS
;
A
#
# COMPACT_ATOMS: atom_id res chain seq x y z
N MET A 1 -13.74 -21.22 4.45
CA MET A 1 -12.60 -20.33 4.78
C MET A 1 -12.36 -20.45 6.27
N SER A 2 -11.09 -20.52 6.69
CA SER A 2 -10.69 -20.63 8.10
C SER A 2 -11.13 -19.38 8.89
N SER A 3 -11.55 -19.55 10.14
CA SER A 3 -11.88 -18.46 11.07
C SER A 3 -10.67 -17.92 11.82
N TYR A 4 -9.47 -18.42 11.52
CA TYR A 4 -8.22 -18.03 12.18
C TYR A 4 -7.43 -17.06 11.29
N PRO A 5 -6.76 -16.04 11.86
CA PRO A 5 -5.77 -15.26 11.12
C PRO A 5 -4.70 -16.19 10.54
N GLU A 6 -4.51 -16.15 9.22
CA GLU A 6 -3.57 -17.01 8.51
C GLU A 6 -2.47 -16.18 7.84
N ILE A 7 -1.25 -16.73 7.84
CA ILE A 7 -0.15 -16.23 7.00
C ILE A 7 -0.08 -17.14 5.77
N PRO A 8 -0.22 -16.61 4.55
CA PRO A 8 -0.03 -17.40 3.34
C PRO A 8 1.34 -18.07 3.34
N LEU A 9 1.34 -19.41 3.31
CA LEU A 9 2.54 -20.23 3.29
C LEU A 9 2.23 -21.51 2.54
N THR A 10 2.69 -21.60 1.30
CA THR A 10 2.50 -22.76 0.44
C THR A 10 3.82 -23.49 0.25
N GLY A 11 3.74 -24.82 0.18
CA GLY A 11 4.92 -25.67 0.08
C GLY A 11 4.63 -27.09 0.49
N SER A 12 5.68 -27.89 0.61
CA SER A 12 5.59 -29.25 1.16
C SER A 12 6.47 -29.35 2.40
N VAL A 13 5.94 -29.97 3.45
CA VAL A 13 6.69 -30.34 4.65
C VAL A 13 6.71 -31.85 4.80
N THR A 14 7.74 -32.40 5.42
CA THR A 14 7.81 -33.83 5.74
C THR A 14 7.64 -34.01 7.23
N THR A 15 6.72 -34.89 7.63
CA THR A 15 6.48 -35.22 9.04
C THR A 15 7.72 -35.89 9.66
N SER A 16 8.23 -35.38 10.76
CA SER A 16 9.39 -35.94 11.47
C SER A 16 8.98 -37.00 12.49
N VAL A 17 7.75 -36.91 12.99
CA VAL A 17 7.11 -37.85 13.91
C VAL A 17 5.67 -38.12 13.48
N LEU A 18 4.99 -39.05 14.15
CA LEU A 18 3.56 -39.24 13.93
C LEU A 18 2.82 -37.95 14.29
N VAL A 19 2.01 -37.43 13.37
CA VAL A 19 1.23 -36.19 13.60
C VAL A 19 -0.27 -36.44 13.41
N ASN A 20 -1.05 -35.91 14.34
CA ASN A 20 -2.51 -35.92 14.24
C ASN A 20 -2.96 -34.76 13.35
N VAL A 21 -3.71 -35.07 12.29
CA VAL A 21 -4.45 -34.07 11.52
C VAL A 21 -5.71 -33.70 12.29
N ARG A 22 -5.83 -32.44 12.68
CA ARG A 22 -6.93 -31.89 13.47
C ARG A 22 -8.00 -31.28 12.57
N GLN A 23 -9.25 -31.66 12.78
CA GLN A 23 -10.40 -31.13 12.04
C GLN A 23 -10.94 -29.87 12.71
N GLY A 24 -11.24 -28.83 11.93
CA GLY A 24 -11.99 -27.66 12.42
C GLY A 24 -11.15 -26.58 13.07
N SER A 25 -10.10 -26.93 13.82
CA SER A 25 -9.24 -25.96 14.50
C SER A 25 -7.80 -26.44 14.71
N PRO A 26 -6.81 -25.51 14.79
CA PRO A 26 -5.42 -25.82 15.14
C PRO A 26 -5.26 -26.01 16.66
N SER A 27 -5.92 -27.05 17.20
CA SER A 27 -5.98 -27.30 18.64
C SER A 27 -5.73 -28.78 18.98
N LEU A 28 -5.14 -29.03 20.15
CA LEU A 28 -4.99 -30.37 20.71
C LEU A 28 -6.34 -31.00 21.11
N GLN A 29 -7.37 -30.18 21.34
CA GLN A 29 -8.72 -30.62 21.69
C GLN A 29 -9.60 -30.90 20.47
N ALA A 30 -9.16 -30.49 19.28
CA ALA A 30 -9.89 -30.73 18.04
C ALA A 30 -9.92 -32.23 17.68
N PRO A 31 -11.01 -32.73 17.07
CA PRO A 31 -11.10 -34.11 16.60
C PRO A 31 -9.94 -34.48 15.67
N VAL A 32 -9.42 -35.70 15.82
CA VAL A 32 -8.39 -36.24 14.92
C VAL A 32 -9.08 -36.79 13.67
N ALA A 33 -8.88 -36.13 12.53
CA ALA A 33 -9.40 -36.57 11.23
C ALA A 33 -8.64 -37.78 10.70
N GLN A 34 -7.31 -37.75 10.82
CA GLN A 34 -6.40 -38.82 10.42
C GLN A 34 -5.05 -38.69 11.13
N LYS A 35 -4.22 -39.72 11.02
CA LYS A 35 -2.84 -39.72 11.54
C LYS A 35 -1.87 -39.88 10.38
N LEU A 36 -0.83 -39.07 10.36
CA LEU A 36 0.24 -39.17 9.37
C LEU A 36 1.45 -39.82 10.03
N ALA A 37 2.02 -40.81 9.36
CA ALA A 37 3.22 -41.50 9.83
C ALA A 37 4.49 -40.66 9.56
N PRO A 38 5.59 -40.84 10.32
CA PRO A 38 6.86 -40.19 10.03
C PRO A 38 7.31 -40.43 8.57
N GLY A 39 7.92 -39.41 7.97
CA GLY A 39 8.40 -39.46 6.59
C GLY A 39 7.33 -39.15 5.53
N GLN A 40 6.08 -38.87 5.91
CA GLN A 40 5.05 -38.46 4.96
C GLN A 40 5.19 -36.99 4.58
N THR A 41 5.16 -36.73 3.27
CA THR A 41 5.16 -35.38 2.70
C THR A 41 3.73 -34.85 2.60
N VAL A 42 3.53 -33.61 3.06
CA VAL A 42 2.22 -32.95 3.15
C VAL A 42 2.31 -31.56 2.54
N THR A 43 1.36 -31.24 1.66
CA THR A 43 1.20 -29.88 1.12
C THR A 43 0.57 -28.97 2.16
N ILE A 44 1.20 -27.83 2.43
CA ILE A 44 0.68 -26.78 3.31
C ILE A 44 0.08 -25.66 2.47
N LEU A 45 -0.97 -25.02 3.01
CA LEU A 45 -1.72 -23.95 2.37
C LEU A 45 -1.57 -22.62 3.11
N ALA A 46 -1.34 -22.66 4.42
CA ALA A 46 -1.08 -21.50 5.26
C ALA A 46 -0.44 -21.90 6.59
N ALA A 47 0.20 -20.93 7.25
CA ALA A 47 0.58 -21.02 8.65
C ALA A 47 -0.47 -20.30 9.52
N VAL A 48 -0.80 -20.90 10.66
CA VAL A 48 -1.77 -20.37 11.63
C VAL A 48 -1.22 -20.51 13.05
N VAL A 49 -1.72 -19.68 13.97
CA VAL A 49 -1.43 -19.80 15.41
C VAL A 49 -2.54 -20.61 16.07
N GLY A 50 -2.15 -21.57 16.91
CA GLY A 50 -3.06 -22.47 17.61
C GLY A 50 -2.55 -22.82 19.01
N ASP A 51 -2.95 -23.98 19.53
CA ASP A 51 -2.47 -24.45 20.83
C ASP A 51 -0.95 -24.63 20.82
N SER A 52 -0.29 -24.20 21.89
CA SER A 52 1.14 -24.37 22.05
C SER A 52 1.48 -25.81 22.48
N VAL A 53 2.39 -26.44 21.76
CA VAL A 53 2.97 -27.75 22.11
C VAL A 53 4.46 -27.54 22.24
N GLU A 54 5.03 -27.90 23.40
CA GLU A 54 6.48 -27.73 23.66
C GLU A 54 7.01 -26.31 23.39
N GLY A 55 6.17 -25.29 23.65
CA GLY A 55 6.52 -23.89 23.44
C GLY A 55 6.35 -23.38 22.01
N ASN A 56 5.92 -24.23 21.07
CA ASN A 56 5.65 -23.85 19.68
C ASN A 56 4.13 -23.83 19.41
N ALA A 57 3.59 -22.64 19.17
CA ALA A 57 2.18 -22.40 18.87
C ALA A 57 1.85 -22.40 17.36
N HIS A 58 2.80 -22.77 16.50
CA HIS A 58 2.62 -22.73 15.05
C HIS A 58 2.00 -24.03 14.52
N TRP A 59 1.05 -23.87 13.61
CA TRP A 59 0.34 -24.95 12.91
C TRP A 59 0.30 -24.66 11.41
N TYR A 60 0.17 -25.72 10.61
CA TYR A 60 -0.06 -25.62 9.17
C TYR A 60 -1.47 -26.03 8.81
N ARG A 61 -2.16 -25.25 7.98
CA ARG A 61 -3.40 -25.67 7.34
C ARG A 61 -3.05 -26.48 6.09
N ILE A 62 -3.63 -27.67 5.95
CA ILE A 62 -3.31 -28.61 4.87
C ILE A 62 -4.50 -28.93 3.95
N SER A 63 -5.70 -28.46 4.32
CA SER A 63 -6.90 -28.53 3.48
C SER A 63 -7.84 -27.36 3.78
N ALA A 64 -9.09 -27.41 3.30
CA ALA A 64 -10.09 -26.39 3.60
C ALA A 64 -10.35 -26.21 5.11
N ASN A 65 -10.20 -27.27 5.91
CA ASN A 65 -10.53 -27.22 7.35
C ASN A 65 -9.75 -28.23 8.22
N THR A 66 -8.51 -28.54 7.86
CA THR A 66 -7.65 -29.43 8.65
C THR A 66 -6.27 -28.86 8.88
N TYR A 67 -5.71 -29.14 10.07
CA TYR A 67 -4.47 -28.56 10.56
C TYR A 67 -3.53 -29.62 11.10
N ILE A 68 -2.22 -29.39 11.00
CA ILE A 68 -1.17 -30.19 11.64
C ILE A 68 -0.24 -29.27 12.43
N TRP A 69 0.32 -29.76 13.53
CA TRP A 69 1.25 -28.97 14.33
C TRP A 69 2.61 -28.86 13.64
N ALA A 70 3.17 -27.65 13.55
CA ALA A 70 4.36 -27.38 12.76
C ALA A 70 5.62 -28.03 13.34
N GLY A 71 5.72 -28.17 14.67
CA GLY A 71 6.89 -28.77 15.32
C GLY A 71 7.06 -30.28 15.05
N ALA A 72 6.02 -30.96 14.56
CA ALA A 72 6.10 -32.38 14.15
C ALA A 72 6.52 -32.56 12.68
N CYS A 73 6.96 -31.48 12.03
CA CYS A 73 7.35 -31.47 10.62
C CYS A 73 8.78 -30.94 10.47
N SER A 74 9.40 -31.22 9.33
CA SER A 74 10.56 -30.47 8.85
C SER A 74 10.23 -28.98 8.84
N ALA A 75 11.26 -28.14 8.91
CA ALA A 75 11.08 -26.73 8.61
C ALA A 75 10.35 -26.61 7.28
N ALA A 76 9.30 -25.77 7.25
CA ALA A 76 8.71 -25.39 5.99
C ALA A 76 9.81 -24.82 5.10
N PRO A 77 9.74 -25.02 3.77
CA PRO A 77 10.57 -24.24 2.88
C PRO A 77 10.42 -22.76 3.29
N PRO A 78 11.50 -21.94 3.19
CA PRO A 78 11.32 -20.50 3.29
C PRO A 78 10.11 -20.17 2.43
N PRO A 79 9.22 -19.26 2.91
CA PRO A 79 8.00 -18.97 2.19
C PRO A 79 8.38 -18.89 0.72
N ASN A 80 7.70 -19.69 -0.10
CA ASN A 80 7.70 -19.43 -1.51
C ASN A 80 7.09 -18.03 -1.64
N ILE A 81 7.94 -17.01 -1.44
CA ILE A 81 8.12 -15.97 -2.42
C ILE A 81 8.65 -16.74 -3.65
N THR A 82 7.80 -17.59 -4.24
CA THR A 82 7.48 -17.35 -5.62
C THR A 82 7.25 -15.86 -5.60
N ALA A 83 8.21 -15.12 -6.14
CA ALA A 83 7.83 -13.91 -6.84
C ALA A 83 6.46 -14.25 -7.41
N SER A 84 5.44 -13.47 -7.06
CA SER A 84 4.28 -13.33 -7.94
C SER A 84 4.80 -13.47 -9.38
N PRO A 85 4.10 -14.07 -10.35
CA PRO A 85 4.54 -14.03 -11.74
C PRO A 85 4.77 -12.56 -12.16
N LEU A 86 5.98 -12.10 -11.91
CA LEU A 86 6.54 -10.76 -11.75
C LEU A 86 8.04 -10.99 -11.41
N GLU A 87 8.68 -12.00 -12.02
CA GLU A 87 9.98 -11.65 -12.57
C GLU A 87 9.70 -10.61 -13.66
N ASN A 88 9.87 -9.35 -13.28
CA ASN A 88 10.38 -8.27 -14.13
C ASN A 88 9.68 -8.03 -15.48
N SER A 89 8.37 -7.88 -15.48
CA SER A 89 7.81 -6.81 -16.30
C SER A 89 6.80 -6.03 -15.48
N ILE A 90 7.17 -4.80 -15.12
CA ILE A 90 6.20 -3.79 -14.73
C ILE A 90 5.18 -3.72 -15.88
N ASP A 91 3.98 -4.27 -15.67
CA ASP A 91 2.92 -4.26 -16.66
C ASP A 91 2.15 -2.94 -16.58
N LEU A 92 2.72 -1.92 -17.21
CA LEU A 92 2.09 -0.61 -17.32
C LEU A 92 1.00 -0.58 -18.39
N GLN A 93 0.72 -1.67 -19.11
CA GLN A 93 -0.31 -1.69 -20.16
C GLN A 93 -1.73 -1.84 -19.60
N ARG A 94 -1.87 -2.21 -18.33
CA ARG A 94 -3.16 -2.30 -17.63
C ARG A 94 -3.66 -0.92 -17.21
N ILE A 95 -4.96 -0.84 -16.95
CA ILE A 95 -5.57 0.31 -16.27
C ILE A 95 -4.80 0.58 -14.96
N PRO A 96 -4.38 1.84 -14.71
CA PRO A 96 -3.71 2.21 -13.48
C PRO A 96 -4.54 1.79 -12.25
N PHE A 97 -3.89 1.18 -11.26
CA PHE A 97 -4.55 0.83 -10.01
C PHE A 97 -4.86 2.06 -9.16
N VAL A 98 -4.01 3.07 -9.25
CA VAL A 98 -4.15 4.32 -8.50
C VAL A 98 -3.93 5.49 -9.45
N VAL A 99 -4.79 6.50 -9.34
CA VAL A 99 -4.55 7.83 -9.89
C VAL A 99 -4.46 8.82 -8.75
N ASP A 100 -3.75 9.90 -9.01
CA ASP A 100 -3.85 11.10 -8.20
C ASP A 100 -4.47 12.23 -9.01
N LEU A 101 -5.24 13.07 -8.34
CA LEU A 101 -6.11 14.06 -8.98
C LEU A 101 -6.08 15.39 -8.23
N TYR A 102 -6.40 16.46 -8.93
CA TYR A 102 -6.69 17.78 -8.38
C TYR A 102 -7.84 18.45 -9.17
N HIS A 103 -8.29 19.63 -8.74
CA HIS A 103 -9.48 20.28 -9.30
C HIS A 103 -9.45 20.49 -10.83
N SER A 104 -8.28 20.58 -11.46
CA SER A 104 -8.22 20.77 -12.92
C SER A 104 -8.37 19.48 -13.71
N ASP A 105 -8.32 18.30 -13.08
CA ASP A 105 -8.64 17.04 -13.75
C ASP A 105 -10.14 16.93 -13.97
N GLU A 106 -10.57 16.50 -15.15
CA GLU A 106 -11.95 16.16 -15.41
C GLU A 106 -12.25 14.76 -14.88
N VAL A 107 -13.38 14.62 -14.18
CA VAL A 107 -13.95 13.32 -13.77
C VAL A 107 -15.40 13.27 -14.23
N THR A 108 -15.70 12.37 -15.15
CA THR A 108 -17.06 12.18 -15.68
C THR A 108 -17.77 10.99 -15.03
N SER A 109 -17.03 9.98 -14.54
CA SER A 109 -17.63 8.84 -13.82
C SER A 109 -16.62 7.97 -13.07
N PHE A 110 -16.60 8.03 -11.73
CA PHE A 110 -15.84 7.06 -10.93
C PHE A 110 -16.36 5.62 -11.05
N GLN A 111 -17.65 5.42 -11.38
CA GLN A 111 -18.19 4.09 -11.61
C GLN A 111 -17.57 3.43 -12.86
N GLN A 112 -17.40 4.21 -13.95
CA GLN A 112 -16.72 3.70 -15.14
C GLN A 112 -15.25 3.40 -14.84
N ALA A 113 -14.57 4.28 -14.09
CA ALA A 113 -13.18 4.07 -13.69
C ALA A 113 -13.03 2.80 -12.85
N LYS A 114 -13.91 2.59 -11.86
CA LYS A 114 -13.96 1.39 -11.03
C LYS A 114 -14.17 0.12 -11.87
N ASN A 115 -15.12 0.16 -12.80
CA ASN A 115 -15.41 -0.98 -13.69
C ASN A 115 -14.24 -1.30 -14.62
N ALA A 116 -13.46 -0.29 -15.01
CA ALA A 116 -12.26 -0.47 -15.83
C ALA A 116 -11.08 -1.08 -15.04
N GLY A 117 -11.12 -1.04 -13.70
CA GLY A 117 -10.10 -1.64 -12.84
C GLY A 117 -9.38 -0.66 -11.92
N LEU A 118 -9.78 0.62 -11.88
CA LEU A 118 -9.25 1.56 -10.90
C LEU A 118 -9.56 1.07 -9.48
N ALA A 119 -8.57 1.07 -8.61
CA ALA A 119 -8.71 0.64 -7.21
C ALA A 119 -8.82 1.82 -6.24
N ALA A 120 -8.06 2.89 -6.50
CA ALA A 120 -7.93 4.00 -5.57
C ALA A 120 -7.72 5.37 -6.24
N VAL A 121 -8.06 6.43 -5.52
CA VAL A 121 -7.80 7.82 -5.88
C VAL A 121 -7.06 8.50 -4.72
N ILE A 122 -5.97 9.22 -5.01
CA ILE A 122 -5.31 10.13 -4.06
C ILE A 122 -5.58 11.56 -4.52
N HIS A 123 -6.43 12.30 -3.84
CA HIS A 123 -6.86 13.62 -4.29
C HIS A 123 -6.16 14.73 -3.53
N LYS A 124 -5.84 15.83 -4.22
CA LYS A 124 -5.41 17.07 -3.59
C LYS A 124 -6.48 17.51 -2.60
N ALA A 125 -6.09 17.74 -1.35
CA ALA A 125 -6.99 18.35 -0.38
C ALA A 125 -6.61 19.81 -0.17
N THR A 126 -5.33 20.08 0.09
CA THR A 126 -4.87 21.39 0.52
C THR A 126 -3.48 21.73 0.02
N THR A 127 -3.14 23.03 0.04
CA THR A 127 -1.79 23.54 -0.22
C THR A 127 -1.48 24.66 0.76
N GLY A 128 -0.34 24.59 1.43
CA GLY A 128 0.09 25.65 2.34
C GLY A 128 -0.92 25.94 3.45
N ALA A 129 -0.86 27.16 3.99
CA ALA A 129 -1.63 27.55 5.18
C ALA A 129 -3.16 27.63 4.96
N SER A 130 -3.63 27.81 3.72
CA SER A 130 -5.07 28.06 3.46
C SER A 130 -5.60 27.56 2.12
N GLY A 131 -4.74 27.15 1.19
CA GLY A 131 -5.17 26.63 -0.11
C GLY A 131 -5.96 25.34 0.07
N ARG A 132 -7.08 25.23 -0.65
CA ARG A 132 -8.05 24.13 -0.58
C ARG A 132 -8.51 23.79 -1.99
N ASP A 133 -8.61 22.51 -2.28
CA ASP A 133 -9.08 22.03 -3.57
C ASP A 133 -10.60 21.80 -3.52
N ASP A 134 -11.35 22.62 -4.25
CA ASP A 134 -12.81 22.72 -4.17
C ASP A 134 -13.56 21.47 -4.66
N GLU A 135 -12.89 20.65 -5.45
CA GLU A 135 -13.42 19.38 -5.94
C GLU A 135 -13.26 18.23 -4.93
N TYR A 136 -12.41 18.38 -3.91
CA TYR A 136 -12.03 17.30 -2.99
C TYR A 136 -13.24 16.63 -2.31
N ASP A 137 -14.15 17.40 -1.73
CA ASP A 137 -15.27 16.85 -0.95
C ASP A 137 -16.28 16.10 -1.83
N ASN A 138 -16.64 16.65 -2.99
CA ASN A 138 -17.58 16.02 -3.92
C ASN A 138 -16.97 14.72 -4.48
N ARG A 139 -15.71 14.77 -4.91
CA ARG A 139 -15.04 13.60 -5.49
C ARG A 139 -14.78 12.51 -4.45
N ARG A 140 -14.53 12.87 -3.19
CA ARG A 140 -14.44 11.89 -2.10
C ARG A 140 -15.72 11.08 -1.99
N ILE A 141 -16.85 11.77 -1.93
CA ILE A 141 -18.17 11.14 -1.81
C ILE A 141 -18.42 10.22 -3.01
N ASP A 142 -18.22 10.72 -4.23
CA ASP A 142 -18.51 9.95 -5.45
C ASP A 142 -17.59 8.72 -5.60
N ALA A 143 -16.30 8.85 -5.31
CA ALA A 143 -15.35 7.74 -5.35
C ALA A 143 -15.66 6.68 -4.29
N GLN A 144 -15.95 7.09 -3.06
CA GLN A 144 -16.28 6.17 -1.97
C GLN A 144 -17.62 5.45 -2.21
N ASN A 145 -18.60 6.11 -2.81
CA ASN A 145 -19.90 5.52 -3.16
C ASN A 145 -19.79 4.33 -4.13
N VAL A 146 -18.78 4.32 -5.00
CA VAL A 146 -18.50 3.21 -5.92
C VAL A 146 -17.44 2.24 -5.39
N GLY A 147 -17.01 2.41 -4.14
CA GLY A 147 -16.06 1.53 -3.45
C GLY A 147 -14.61 1.68 -3.90
N LEU A 148 -14.20 2.87 -4.36
CA LEU A 148 -12.79 3.21 -4.52
C LEU A 148 -12.17 3.54 -3.16
N LEU A 149 -10.90 3.17 -2.98
CA LEU A 149 -10.10 3.64 -1.86
C LEU A 149 -9.82 5.14 -2.05
N TRP A 150 -9.86 5.90 -0.94
CA TRP A 150 -9.69 7.35 -0.97
C TRP A 150 -8.44 7.79 -0.21
N GLY A 151 -7.64 8.64 -0.82
CA GLY A 151 -6.48 9.28 -0.24
C GLY A 151 -6.57 10.79 -0.37
N ALA A 152 -5.92 11.49 0.55
CA ALA A 152 -5.81 12.94 0.57
C ALA A 152 -4.35 13.33 0.63
N TYR A 153 -3.92 14.23 -0.26
CA TYR A 153 -2.59 14.81 -0.19
C TYR A 153 -2.61 16.29 0.18
N HIS A 154 -1.58 16.71 0.92
CA HIS A 154 -1.26 18.11 1.19
C HIS A 154 -0.03 18.50 0.38
N TRP A 155 -0.12 19.51 -0.47
CA TRP A 155 1.06 20.10 -1.11
C TRP A 155 1.76 21.04 -0.14
N GLY A 156 2.94 20.62 0.31
CA GLY A 156 3.79 21.32 1.25
C GLY A 156 4.46 22.57 0.66
N THR A 157 4.46 23.65 1.43
CA THR A 157 5.06 24.95 1.06
C THR A 157 5.96 25.51 2.18
N ALA A 158 6.54 26.70 1.97
CA ALA A 158 7.32 27.41 2.99
C ALA A 158 6.46 28.04 4.10
N ALA A 159 5.13 27.88 4.06
CA ALA A 159 4.24 28.36 5.11
C ALA A 159 4.51 27.68 6.47
N ASN A 160 4.02 28.28 7.56
CA ASN A 160 4.16 27.72 8.90
C ASN A 160 3.54 26.31 8.98
N ILE A 161 4.27 25.35 9.56
CA ILE A 161 3.86 23.94 9.58
C ILE A 161 2.56 23.73 10.36
N THR A 162 2.38 24.39 11.51
CA THR A 162 1.13 24.29 12.28
C THR A 162 -0.07 24.72 11.44
N GLN A 163 0.05 25.84 10.70
CA GLN A 163 -1.02 26.29 9.81
C GLN A 163 -1.28 25.31 8.64
N GLN A 164 -0.23 24.68 8.11
CA GLN A 164 -0.36 23.67 7.05
C GLN A 164 -1.09 22.42 7.56
N VAL A 165 -0.74 21.94 8.76
CA VAL A 165 -1.39 20.80 9.42
C VAL A 165 -2.84 21.13 9.76
N ASP A 166 -3.11 22.29 10.35
CA ASP A 166 -4.47 22.75 10.66
C ASP A 166 -5.32 22.83 9.40
N ASN A 167 -4.78 23.37 8.30
CA ASN A 167 -5.50 23.44 7.03
C ASN A 167 -5.83 22.03 6.52
N PHE A 168 -4.86 21.12 6.51
CA PHE A 168 -5.06 19.75 6.05
C PHE A 168 -6.08 18.99 6.91
N LEU A 169 -5.94 18.98 8.23
CA LEU A 169 -6.84 18.21 9.11
C LEU A 169 -8.28 18.75 9.08
N ASN A 170 -8.46 20.08 9.09
CA ASN A 170 -9.79 20.68 9.09
C ASN A 170 -10.50 20.58 7.73
N TYR A 171 -9.75 20.59 6.62
CA TYR A 171 -10.34 20.50 5.29
C TYR A 171 -10.47 19.05 4.82
N ALA A 172 -9.37 18.28 4.83
CA ALA A 172 -9.37 16.90 4.33
C ALA A 172 -10.20 15.95 5.21
N ARG A 173 -10.28 16.24 6.52
CA ARG A 173 -11.01 15.46 7.54
C ARG A 173 -10.78 13.95 7.36
N PRO A 174 -9.52 13.49 7.42
CA PRO A 174 -9.20 12.10 7.15
C PRO A 174 -9.87 11.20 8.19
N ASP A 175 -10.63 10.20 7.72
CA ASP A 175 -11.14 9.14 8.58
C ASP A 175 -10.12 7.99 8.70
N LYS A 176 -10.50 6.93 9.42
CA LYS A 176 -9.65 5.73 9.59
C LYS A 176 -9.30 4.99 8.29
N ASN A 177 -9.99 5.27 7.18
CA ASN A 177 -9.80 4.63 5.88
C ASN A 177 -9.13 5.56 4.85
N THR A 178 -8.92 6.83 5.20
CA THR A 178 -8.36 7.83 4.29
C THR A 178 -6.84 7.74 4.27
N LEU A 179 -6.20 7.41 3.16
CA LEU A 179 -4.74 7.53 3.02
C LEU A 179 -4.34 9.01 3.17
N ILE A 180 -3.23 9.27 3.84
CA ILE A 180 -2.69 10.61 4.03
C ILE A 180 -1.35 10.67 3.34
N ALA A 181 -1.15 11.68 2.49
CA ALA A 181 0.12 11.93 1.84
C ALA A 181 0.57 13.38 2.05
N LEU A 182 1.88 13.56 2.19
CA LEU A 182 2.54 14.84 2.05
C LEU A 182 3.20 14.88 0.68
N ASP A 183 2.77 15.82 -0.14
CA ASP A 183 3.40 16.15 -1.40
C ASP A 183 4.52 17.17 -1.17
N PHE A 184 5.75 16.70 -1.40
CA PHE A 184 6.98 17.48 -1.28
C PHE A 184 7.63 17.67 -2.66
N GLU A 185 7.12 18.66 -3.39
CA GLU A 185 7.62 19.02 -4.72
C GLU A 185 8.19 20.44 -4.82
N THR A 186 8.80 20.71 -5.97
CA THR A 186 9.47 21.99 -6.24
C THR A 186 8.44 23.11 -6.30
N THR A 187 8.53 24.03 -5.35
CA THR A 187 7.62 25.18 -5.25
C THR A 187 8.45 26.48 -5.30
N PRO A 188 8.69 27.06 -6.49
CA PRO A 188 9.55 28.23 -6.65
C PRO A 188 9.11 29.40 -5.78
N GLY A 189 10.04 29.95 -4.98
CA GLY A 189 9.76 31.06 -4.06
C GLY A 189 8.93 30.71 -2.83
N ASN A 190 8.48 29.45 -2.68
CA ASN A 190 7.63 29.02 -1.57
C ASN A 190 7.90 27.55 -1.16
N GLN A 191 9.17 27.15 -1.17
CA GLN A 191 9.61 25.78 -0.97
C GLN A 191 9.54 25.32 0.50
N MET A 192 8.87 24.20 0.78
CA MET A 192 8.96 23.53 2.09
C MET A 192 10.40 23.07 2.36
N THR A 193 10.84 23.13 3.62
CA THR A 193 12.17 22.65 4.02
C THR A 193 12.14 21.15 4.37
N ALA A 194 13.30 20.49 4.34
CA ALA A 194 13.41 19.09 4.78
C ALA A 194 12.99 18.89 6.25
N GLN A 195 13.25 19.89 7.10
CA GLN A 195 12.75 19.89 8.48
C GLN A 195 11.22 20.03 8.51
N GLY A 196 10.65 20.89 7.66
CA GLY A 196 9.21 21.05 7.52
C GLY A 196 8.48 19.76 7.13
N VAL A 197 9.09 18.92 6.29
CA VAL A 197 8.59 17.56 5.99
C VAL A 197 8.47 16.74 7.27
N LYS A 198 9.52 16.71 8.10
CA LYS A 198 9.53 15.96 9.36
C LYS A 198 8.49 16.49 10.34
N ASP A 199 8.43 17.81 10.48
CA ASP A 199 7.53 18.48 11.41
C ASP A 199 6.06 18.24 11.03
N PHE A 200 5.72 18.35 9.75
CA PHE A 200 4.38 18.06 9.26
C PHE A 200 3.99 16.60 9.52
N CYS A 201 4.86 15.66 9.13
CA CYS A 201 4.61 14.23 9.31
C CYS A 201 4.47 13.83 10.79
N ASN A 202 5.29 14.38 11.68
CA ASN A 202 5.19 14.15 13.12
C ASN A 202 3.91 14.74 13.71
N ALA A 203 3.50 15.93 13.28
CA ALA A 203 2.24 16.53 13.71
C ALA A 203 1.03 15.69 13.30
N ILE A 204 0.99 15.21 12.05
CA ILE A 204 -0.07 14.29 11.60
C ILE A 204 -0.06 12.99 12.41
N TYR A 205 1.13 12.41 12.67
CA TYR A 205 1.23 11.20 13.48
C TYR A 205 0.75 11.41 14.93
N SER A 206 1.00 12.58 15.50
CA SER A 206 0.51 12.93 16.85
C SER A 206 -1.02 12.96 16.91
N GLU A 207 -1.67 13.48 15.86
CA GLU A 207 -3.13 13.64 15.83
C GLU A 207 -3.87 12.36 15.42
N LEU A 208 -3.29 11.59 14.49
CA LEU A 208 -4.00 10.48 13.84
C LEU A 208 -3.37 9.10 14.09
N HIS A 209 -2.20 9.04 14.72
CA HIS A 209 -1.41 7.82 14.94
C HIS A 209 -1.12 7.04 13.65
N ARG A 210 -1.11 7.74 12.52
CA ARG A 210 -0.89 7.20 11.17
C ARG A 210 0.17 8.03 10.49
N ARG A 211 1.09 7.38 9.79
CA ARG A 211 2.23 8.05 9.15
C ARG A 211 1.85 8.45 7.73
N PRO A 212 2.00 9.74 7.34
CA PRO A 212 1.80 10.15 5.96
C PRO A 212 2.73 9.40 5.00
N VAL A 213 2.21 9.03 3.84
CA VAL A 213 3.04 8.68 2.68
C VAL A 213 3.76 9.96 2.23
N ILE A 214 5.05 9.86 1.88
CA ILE A 214 5.82 11.00 1.38
C ILE A 214 5.89 10.88 -0.14
N TYR A 215 5.35 11.88 -0.83
CA TYR A 215 5.45 12.03 -2.27
C TYR A 215 6.55 13.01 -2.67
N GLY A 216 7.21 12.72 -3.79
CA GLY A 216 8.10 13.67 -4.43
C GLY A 216 8.96 13.07 -5.54
N SER A 217 9.69 13.95 -6.22
CA SER A 217 10.52 13.61 -7.38
C SER A 217 12.03 13.77 -7.06
N ASN A 218 12.80 14.37 -7.99
CA ASN A 218 14.21 14.68 -7.81
C ASN A 218 14.48 15.51 -6.55
N LEU A 219 13.53 16.36 -6.14
CA LEU A 219 13.65 17.21 -4.97
C LEU A 219 13.93 16.41 -3.68
N LEU A 220 13.40 15.19 -3.56
CA LEU A 220 13.67 14.31 -2.42
C LEU A 220 15.18 14.07 -2.29
N ARG A 221 15.86 13.77 -3.40
CA ARG A 221 17.32 13.52 -3.42
C ARG A 221 18.13 14.79 -3.18
N GLU A 222 17.64 15.93 -3.66
CA GLU A 222 18.32 17.21 -3.53
C GLU A 222 18.23 17.80 -2.11
N LYS A 223 17.11 17.57 -1.40
CA LYS A 223 16.81 18.27 -0.15
C LYS A 223 16.83 17.41 1.10
N LEU A 224 16.59 16.11 1.02
CA LEU A 224 16.51 15.26 2.22
C LEU A 224 17.89 14.76 2.69
N GLY A 225 18.93 14.98 1.88
CA GLY A 225 20.32 14.65 2.20
C GLY A 225 20.78 13.32 1.60
N ALA A 226 22.09 13.07 1.69
CA ALA A 226 22.74 11.91 1.09
C ALA A 226 23.05 10.78 2.09
N THR A 227 22.77 10.98 3.38
CA THR A 227 22.95 9.97 4.44
C THR A 227 21.60 9.43 4.87
N ARG A 228 21.48 8.11 5.07
CA ARG A 228 20.24 7.50 5.56
C ARG A 228 19.81 8.15 6.87
N ASP A 229 18.50 8.43 6.94
CA ASP A 229 17.87 9.02 8.11
C ASP A 229 16.71 8.09 8.51
N PRO A 230 16.75 7.50 9.72
CA PRO A 230 15.71 6.59 10.19
C PRO A 230 14.31 7.17 10.16
N PHE A 231 14.17 8.50 10.24
CA PHE A 231 12.86 9.14 10.15
C PHE A 231 12.12 8.75 8.87
N TYR A 232 12.79 8.78 7.71
CA TYR A 232 12.13 8.51 6.42
C TYR A 232 11.85 7.01 6.20
N LEU A 233 12.56 6.11 6.89
CA LEU A 233 12.33 4.66 6.80
C LEU A 233 10.96 4.25 7.38
N ASP A 234 10.44 5.04 8.31
CA ASP A 234 9.11 4.83 8.89
C ASP A 234 7.97 5.29 7.96
N HIS A 235 8.29 5.98 6.86
CA HIS A 235 7.31 6.52 5.91
C HIS A 235 7.39 5.78 4.58
N ARG A 236 6.22 5.43 4.04
CA ARG A 236 6.10 4.88 2.69
C ARG A 236 6.46 5.95 1.65
N LEU A 237 7.19 5.56 0.61
CA LEU A 237 7.54 6.43 -0.50
C LEU A 237 6.53 6.32 -1.64
N TRP A 238 5.97 7.45 -2.04
CA TRP A 238 5.28 7.62 -3.32
C TRP A 238 6.20 8.39 -4.26
N LEU A 239 6.95 7.68 -5.11
CA LEU A 239 7.97 8.27 -5.95
C LEU A 239 7.36 8.81 -7.26
N ALA A 240 7.65 10.06 -7.61
CA ALA A 240 7.41 10.58 -8.95
C ALA A 240 8.68 10.50 -9.80
N GLN A 241 8.69 9.62 -10.80
CA GLN A 241 9.79 9.55 -11.75
C GLN A 241 9.34 8.95 -13.08
N TYR A 242 9.23 9.78 -14.10
CA TYR A 242 8.68 9.39 -15.41
C TYR A 242 9.72 8.69 -16.30
N SER A 243 10.23 7.55 -15.84
CA SER A 243 11.29 6.77 -16.50
C SER A 243 11.09 5.28 -16.27
N ALA A 244 11.40 4.44 -17.26
CA ALA A 244 11.36 2.97 -17.11
C ALA A 244 12.28 2.43 -15.99
N HIS A 245 13.25 3.24 -15.55
CA HIS A 245 14.20 2.90 -14.49
C HIS A 245 14.19 4.01 -13.42
N PRO A 246 13.24 3.97 -12.47
CA PRO A 246 13.19 4.94 -11.38
C PRO A 246 14.41 4.79 -10.44
N THR A 247 14.87 5.91 -9.89
CA THR A 247 16.03 6.00 -9.01
C THR A 247 15.57 6.47 -7.63
N LEU A 248 15.67 5.59 -6.65
CA LEU A 248 15.24 5.87 -5.28
C LEU A 248 16.13 6.91 -4.60
N PRO A 249 15.57 7.78 -3.75
CA PRO A 249 16.36 8.51 -2.77
C PRO A 249 17.01 7.56 -1.76
N VAL A 250 18.17 7.95 -1.22
CA VAL A 250 19.01 7.10 -0.33
C VAL A 250 18.27 6.56 0.90
N HIS A 251 17.19 7.24 1.30
CA HIS A 251 16.42 6.91 2.49
C HIS A 251 15.48 5.71 2.31
N TRP A 252 15.18 5.28 1.08
CA TRP A 252 14.25 4.18 0.84
C TRP A 252 14.90 3.04 0.05
N ASP A 253 14.62 1.81 0.46
CA ASP A 253 15.03 0.60 -0.25
C ASP A 253 14.08 0.24 -1.41
N SER A 254 12.84 0.73 -1.36
CA SER A 254 11.82 0.56 -2.39
C SER A 254 10.83 1.73 -2.38
N TYR A 255 10.13 1.94 -3.50
CA TYR A 255 8.91 2.75 -3.50
C TYR A 255 7.71 1.89 -3.08
N TRP A 256 6.77 2.48 -2.35
CA TRP A 256 5.46 1.88 -2.10
C TRP A 256 4.52 2.14 -3.28
N LEU A 257 4.54 3.35 -3.83
CA LEU A 257 3.79 3.74 -5.02
C LEU A 257 4.72 4.48 -5.98
N TRP A 258 4.54 4.28 -7.28
CA TRP A 258 5.35 4.96 -8.29
C TRP A 258 4.46 5.67 -9.30
N GLN A 259 4.48 7.00 -9.31
CA GLN A 259 3.89 7.80 -10.37
C GLN A 259 4.82 7.72 -11.58
N TYR A 260 4.44 6.91 -12.57
CA TYR A 260 5.27 6.59 -13.72
C TYR A 260 5.06 7.54 -14.89
N THR A 261 3.99 8.34 -14.88
CA THR A 261 3.61 9.24 -15.96
C THR A 261 2.79 10.40 -15.40
N ASP A 262 2.99 11.57 -15.98
CA ASP A 262 2.10 12.74 -15.84
C ASP A 262 1.07 12.86 -16.96
N GLY A 263 1.08 11.92 -17.90
CA GLY A 263 0.27 11.92 -19.12
C GLY A 263 1.16 11.98 -20.36
N PRO A 264 1.91 13.06 -20.60
CA PRO A 264 2.84 13.16 -21.73
C PRO A 264 4.16 12.39 -21.51
N HIS A 265 4.72 12.38 -20.30
CA HIS A 265 6.03 11.80 -20.02
C HIS A 265 5.94 10.42 -19.37
N GLY A 266 7.02 9.64 -19.44
CA GLY A 266 7.09 8.32 -18.83
C GLY A 266 7.29 7.19 -19.83
N PRO A 267 7.49 5.96 -19.33
CA PRO A 267 7.56 4.77 -20.17
C PRO A 267 6.24 4.53 -20.92
N ALA A 268 6.30 3.66 -21.94
CA ALA A 268 5.10 3.20 -22.63
C ALA A 268 4.19 2.43 -21.66
N GLY A 269 2.89 2.74 -21.71
CA GLY A 269 1.89 2.16 -20.82
C GLY A 269 0.53 2.81 -21.06
N CYS A 270 -0.49 2.28 -20.39
CA CYS A 270 -1.80 2.90 -20.26
C CYS A 270 -1.66 4.22 -19.50
N ARG A 271 -2.36 5.25 -19.97
CA ARG A 271 -2.38 6.60 -19.39
C ARG A 271 -3.79 7.18 -19.40
N SER A 272 -4.79 6.30 -19.53
CA SER A 272 -6.18 6.68 -19.71
C SER A 272 -7.07 5.77 -18.88
N ILE A 273 -8.09 6.36 -18.27
CA ILE A 273 -9.06 5.64 -17.45
C ILE A 273 -10.45 6.08 -17.88
N PRO A 274 -11.32 5.15 -18.33
CA PRO A 274 -12.71 5.47 -18.61
C PRO A 274 -13.35 6.23 -17.44
N GLY A 275 -13.99 7.36 -17.72
CA GLY A 275 -14.59 8.22 -16.68
C GLY A 275 -13.64 9.24 -16.05
N ILE A 276 -12.34 9.22 -16.37
CA ILE A 276 -11.36 10.21 -15.91
C ILE A 276 -10.51 10.65 -17.13
N PRO A 277 -10.99 11.64 -17.91
CA PRO A 277 -10.24 12.16 -19.05
C PRO A 277 -8.88 12.78 -18.71
N GLY A 278 -8.66 13.17 -17.44
CA GLY A 278 -7.49 13.95 -17.03
C GLY A 278 -7.76 15.45 -17.17
N ASN A 279 -6.72 16.27 -17.10
CA ASN A 279 -6.86 17.73 -17.19
C ASN A 279 -7.32 18.21 -18.58
N SER A 280 -7.38 19.53 -18.78
CA SER A 280 -7.83 20.14 -20.06
C SER A 280 -7.00 19.76 -21.29
N LEU A 281 -5.81 19.16 -21.10
CA LEU A 281 -4.96 18.60 -22.16
C LEU A 281 -5.09 17.08 -22.29
N GLY A 282 -5.94 16.44 -21.48
CA GLY A 282 -6.08 14.99 -21.39
C GLY A 282 -4.90 14.32 -20.68
N HIS A 283 -4.15 15.06 -19.87
CA HIS A 283 -3.03 14.52 -19.11
C HIS A 283 -3.53 13.99 -17.76
N LEU A 284 -3.04 12.81 -17.36
CA LEU A 284 -3.47 12.13 -16.15
C LEU A 284 -2.27 11.50 -15.44
N ASP A 285 -2.13 11.82 -14.17
CA ASP A 285 -1.13 11.24 -13.29
C ASP A 285 -1.52 9.79 -12.95
N CYS A 286 -0.69 8.84 -13.39
CA CYS A 286 -0.96 7.43 -13.22
C CYS A 286 0.12 6.75 -12.38
N ASN A 287 -0.34 5.86 -11.49
CA ASN A 287 0.52 5.24 -10.50
C ASN A 287 0.53 3.72 -10.60
N TYR A 288 1.74 3.17 -10.45
CA TYR A 288 2.01 1.75 -10.34
C TYR A 288 2.19 1.36 -8.87
N PHE A 289 1.50 0.31 -8.46
CA PHE A 289 1.64 -0.30 -7.14
C PHE A 289 2.26 -1.70 -7.30
N PRO A 290 3.41 -2.00 -6.67
CA PRO A 290 4.10 -3.28 -6.77
C PRO A 290 3.47 -4.35 -5.86
N GLY A 291 2.17 -4.59 -6.02
CA GLY A 291 1.42 -5.54 -5.20
C GLY A 291 0.01 -5.84 -5.75
N THR A 292 -0.72 -6.69 -5.03
CA THR A 292 -2.11 -7.04 -5.38
C THR A 292 -3.09 -5.99 -4.84
N LEU A 293 -4.34 -6.04 -5.31
CA LEU A 293 -5.42 -5.24 -4.73
C LEU A 293 -5.60 -5.51 -3.23
N GLN A 294 -5.38 -6.74 -2.77
CA GLN A 294 -5.48 -7.07 -1.34
C GLN A 294 -4.36 -6.42 -0.52
N ASP A 295 -3.14 -6.40 -1.06
CA ASP A 295 -2.01 -5.71 -0.44
C ASP A 295 -2.29 -4.20 -0.37
N LEU A 296 -2.80 -3.63 -1.46
CA LEU A 296 -3.17 -2.21 -1.52
C LEU A 296 -4.20 -1.87 -0.44
N ASN A 297 -5.29 -2.63 -0.34
CA ASN A 297 -6.33 -2.42 0.68
C ASN A 297 -5.76 -2.50 2.12
N THR A 298 -4.89 -3.48 2.37
CA THR A 298 -4.28 -3.70 3.69
C THR A 298 -3.37 -2.54 4.08
N GLN A 299 -2.63 -2.00 3.11
CA GLN A 299 -1.65 -0.95 3.35
C GLN A 299 -2.23 0.47 3.23
N TRP A 300 -3.41 0.64 2.60
CA TRP A 300 -3.90 1.96 2.21
C TRP A 300 -3.95 2.94 3.39
N ALA A 301 -4.63 2.56 4.46
CA ALA A 301 -4.81 3.39 5.64
C ALA A 301 -4.03 2.93 6.87
N SER A 302 -3.01 2.08 6.71
CA SER A 302 -2.12 1.65 7.79
C SER A 302 -1.20 2.77 8.26
#